data_AF-A0A6B3HNL4-F1
#
_entry.id   AF-A0A6B3HNL4-F1
#
_cell.length_a   1.000
_cell.length_b   1.000
_cell.length_c   1.000
_cell.angle_alpha   90.00
_cell.angle_beta   90.00
_cell.angle_gamma   90.00
#
_symmetry.space_group_name_H-M   'P 1'
#
loop_
_entity.id
_entity.type
_entity.pdbx_description
1 polymer ?
#
loop_
_entity_poly.entity_id
_entity_poly.type
_entity_poly.pdbx_seq_one_letter_code
_entity_poly.pdbx_strand_id
1 'polypeptide(L)'
;GAALTEVTRPVLRRGLHHTHTHTLTWFQHPTPYGPALFHAGATLGQQAFLGFRPETGLVVAATATRRVHRGDTFVATAYGLLTETP
;
A
#
# COMPACT_ATOMS: atom_id res chain seq x y z
N GLY A 1 2.82 1.75 17.43
CA GLY A 1 4.26 2.04 17.22
C GLY A 1 4.40 3.42 16.63
N ALA A 2 5.10 4.33 17.32
CA ALA A 2 5.16 5.76 16.98
C ALA A 2 5.64 6.03 15.54
N ALA A 3 6.57 5.23 15.02
CA ALA A 3 7.10 5.36 13.66
C ALA A 3 6.02 5.12 12.56
N LEU A 4 5.10 4.16 12.76
CA LEU A 4 4.01 3.91 11.80
C LEU A 4 2.96 5.02 11.82
N THR A 5 2.76 5.67 12.97
CA THR A 5 1.86 6.82 13.12
C THR A 5 2.43 8.08 12.48
N GLU A 6 3.75 8.23 12.44
CA GLU A 6 4.39 9.39 11.81
C GLU A 6 4.22 9.37 10.28
N VAL A 7 4.39 8.20 9.67
CA VAL A 7 4.24 8.03 8.21
C VAL A 7 2.80 8.14 7.73
N THR A 8 1.79 8.15 8.62
CA THR A 8 0.39 8.38 8.22
C THR A 8 0.03 9.85 8.10
N ARG A 9 0.91 10.78 8.49
CA ARG A 9 0.63 12.22 8.39
C ARG A 9 0.64 12.65 6.91
N PRO A 10 -0.46 13.22 6.39
CA PRO A 10 -0.50 13.77 5.04
C PRO A 10 0.57 14.85 4.85
N VAL A 11 1.43 14.70 3.84
CA VAL A 11 2.48 15.70 3.52
C VAL A 11 2.09 16.50 2.28
N LEU A 12 1.29 15.93 1.37
CA LEU A 12 0.81 16.59 0.17
C LEU A 12 -0.61 16.15 -0.19
N ARG A 13 -1.46 17.11 -0.59
CA ARG A 13 -2.76 16.86 -1.26
C ARG A 13 -2.65 17.34 -2.70
N ARG A 14 -2.73 16.44 -3.69
CA ARG A 14 -2.63 16.79 -5.12
C ARG A 14 -3.63 16.01 -5.96
N GLY A 15 -4.12 16.67 -7.02
CA GLY A 15 -4.94 16.10 -8.09
C GLY A 15 -6.11 17.01 -8.47
N LEU A 16 -6.24 17.33 -9.75
CA LEU A 16 -7.44 17.93 -10.33
C LEU A 16 -8.42 16.77 -10.57
N HIS A 17 -9.56 16.74 -9.86
CA HIS A 17 -10.64 15.73 -9.92
C HIS A 17 -10.50 14.46 -9.05
N HIS A 18 -9.31 14.05 -8.63
CA HIS A 18 -9.13 13.00 -7.60
C HIS A 18 -8.08 13.45 -6.59
N THR A 19 -8.49 13.74 -5.35
CA THR A 19 -7.55 14.18 -4.31
C THR A 19 -6.84 12.97 -3.72
N HIS A 20 -5.58 12.74 -4.09
CA HIS A 20 -4.76 11.72 -3.46
C HIS A 20 -4.08 12.32 -2.24
N THR A 21 -4.22 11.66 -1.08
CA THR A 21 -3.41 11.97 0.10
C THR A 21 -2.10 11.22 -0.03
N HIS A 22 -1.02 11.96 -0.27
CA HIS A 22 0.32 11.41 -0.28
C HIS A 22 0.96 11.68 1.07
N THR A 23 1.29 10.61 1.79
CA THR A 23 2.33 10.68 2.81
C THR A 23 3.68 10.64 2.10
N LEU A 24 4.79 10.95 2.78
CA LEU A 24 6.11 11.16 2.16
C LEU A 24 6.57 10.00 1.24
N THR A 25 6.04 8.79 1.42
CA THR A 25 6.35 7.60 0.61
C THR A 25 5.17 6.64 0.38
N TRP A 26 4.00 6.79 1.02
CA TRP A 26 2.94 5.79 0.95
C TRP A 26 1.71 6.27 0.19
N PHE A 27 1.14 5.37 -0.61
CA PHE A 27 -0.23 5.52 -1.09
C PHE A 27 -1.18 5.25 0.08
N GLN A 28 -2.22 6.06 0.19
CA GLN A 28 -3.26 5.88 1.21
C GLN A 28 -4.62 5.74 0.53
N HIS A 29 -5.27 4.60 0.73
CA HIS A 29 -6.63 4.34 0.24
C HIS A 29 -7.61 4.15 1.42
N PRO A 30 -8.83 4.70 1.35
CA PRO A 30 -9.87 4.36 2.30
C PRO A 30 -10.30 2.89 2.13
N THR A 31 -10.60 2.20 3.23
CA THR A 31 -11.20 0.85 3.22
C THR A 31 -12.31 0.77 4.27
N PRO A 32 -13.19 -0.25 4.25
CA PRO A 32 -14.20 -0.45 5.28
C PRO A 32 -13.66 -0.59 6.71
N TYR A 33 -12.36 -0.90 6.85
CA TYR A 33 -11.70 -1.20 8.12
C TYR A 33 -10.67 -0.13 8.54
N GLY A 34 -10.75 1.06 7.95
CA GLY A 34 -9.79 2.14 8.17
C GLY A 34 -8.86 2.38 6.97
N PRO A 35 -8.05 3.45 6.98
CA PRO A 35 -7.09 3.73 5.91
C PRO A 35 -6.03 2.62 5.78
N ALA A 36 -5.85 2.13 4.55
CA ALA A 36 -4.73 1.27 4.20
C ALA A 36 -3.60 2.12 3.62
N LEU A 37 -2.39 1.94 4.16
CA LEU A 37 -1.16 2.52 3.63
C LEU A 37 -0.34 1.43 2.95
N PHE A 38 0.11 1.66 1.72
CA PHE A 38 0.91 0.68 1.00
C PHE A 38 1.91 1.30 0.03
N HIS A 39 2.91 0.50 -0.33
CA HIS A 39 3.83 0.73 -1.44
C HIS A 39 4.02 -0.59 -2.18
N ALA A 40 4.00 -0.52 -3.51
CA ALA A 40 4.36 -1.64 -4.38
C ALA A 40 5.48 -1.20 -5.30
N GLY A 41 6.38 -2.12 -5.64
CA GLY A 41 7.53 -1.84 -6.48
C GLY A 41 7.98 -3.08 -7.23
N ALA A 42 8.60 -2.85 -8.38
CA ALA A 42 9.12 -3.89 -9.23
C ALA A 42 10.49 -3.49 -9.78
N THR A 43 11.41 -4.44 -9.81
CA THR A 43 12.68 -4.34 -10.54
C THR A 43 12.79 -5.53 -11.50
N LEU A 44 13.88 -5.63 -12.28
CA LEU A 44 14.09 -6.74 -13.20
C LEU A 44 14.22 -8.06 -12.42
N GLY A 45 13.15 -8.84 -12.40
CA GLY A 45 13.12 -10.16 -11.75
C GLY A 45 12.61 -10.15 -10.30
N GLN A 46 12.15 -9.02 -9.78
CA GLN A 46 11.61 -8.92 -8.42
C GLN A 46 10.36 -8.04 -8.36
N GLN A 47 9.41 -8.44 -7.51
CA GLN A 47 8.28 -7.65 -7.09
C GLN A 47 8.23 -7.60 -5.57
N ALA A 48 7.86 -6.44 -5.02
CA ALA A 48 7.69 -6.24 -3.59
C ALA A 48 6.40 -5.47 -3.32
N PHE A 49 5.73 -5.85 -2.23
CA PHE A 49 4.59 -5.15 -1.67
C PHE A 49 4.77 -5.04 -0.16
N LEU A 50 4.52 -3.85 0.38
CA LEU A 50 4.44 -3.62 1.81
C LEU A 50 3.23 -2.74 2.09
N GLY A 51 2.42 -3.11 3.08
CA GLY A 51 1.28 -2.30 3.49
C GLY A 51 0.76 -2.66 4.87
N PHE A 52 0.05 -1.73 5.47
CA PHE A 52 -0.50 -1.88 6.82
C PHE A 52 -1.77 -1.06 7.03
N ARG A 53 -2.54 -1.46 8.04
CA ARG A 53 -3.70 -0.72 8.57
C ARG A 53 -3.47 -0.41 10.05
N PRO A 54 -3.27 0.88 10.41
CA PRO A 54 -3.02 1.27 11.80
C PRO A 54 -4.09 0.83 12.78
N GLU A 55 -5.37 0.85 12.37
CA GLU A 55 -6.53 0.65 13.23
C GLU A 55 -6.70 -0.81 13.65
N THR A 56 -6.41 -1.75 12.75
CA THR A 56 -6.52 -3.19 13.01
C THR A 56 -5.19 -3.85 13.32
N GLY A 57 -4.07 -3.17 13.06
CA GLY A 57 -2.73 -3.75 13.18
C GLY A 57 -2.39 -4.76 12.08
N LEU A 58 -3.23 -4.92 11.06
CA LEU A 58 -2.93 -5.78 9.91
C LEU A 58 -1.71 -5.26 9.14
N VAL A 59 -0.79 -6.16 8.81
CA VAL A 59 0.38 -5.87 7.98
C VAL A 59 0.50 -6.95 6.91
N VAL A 60 0.75 -6.53 5.68
CA VAL A 60 1.05 -7.42 4.55
C VAL A 60 2.42 -7.05 4.00
N ALA A 61 3.32 -8.03 3.98
CA ALA A 61 4.61 -7.95 3.31
C ALA A 61 4.73 -9.15 2.37
N ALA A 62 4.93 -8.89 1.08
CA ALA A 62 5.03 -9.94 0.07
C ALA A 62 6.17 -9.62 -0.90
N THR A 63 6.78 -10.68 -1.43
CA THR A 63 7.81 -10.59 -2.48
C THR A 63 7.66 -11.72 -3.48
N ALA A 64 8.02 -11.50 -4.74
CA ALA A 64 8.10 -12.54 -5.75
C ALA A 64 9.34 -12.38 -6.64
N THR A 65 10.10 -13.46 -6.80
CA THR A 65 11.30 -13.51 -7.66
C THR A 65 10.92 -13.93 -9.08
N ARG A 66 10.29 -13.03 -9.83
CA ARG A 66 9.86 -13.27 -11.22
C ARG A 66 9.99 -12.03 -12.07
N ARG A 67 10.06 -12.21 -13.38
CA ARG A 67 9.92 -11.10 -14.32
C ARG A 67 8.52 -10.50 -14.20
N VAL A 68 8.46 -9.18 -14.23
CA VAL A 68 7.21 -8.43 -14.13
C VAL A 68 6.52 -8.41 -15.49
N HIS A 69 5.26 -8.84 -15.49
CA HIS A 69 4.36 -8.72 -16.63
C HIS A 69 3.16 -7.85 -16.25
N ARG A 70 2.59 -7.14 -17.23
CA ARG A 70 1.43 -6.26 -17.01
C ARG A 70 0.21 -6.99 -16.44
N GLY A 71 0.08 -8.30 -16.70
CA GLY A 71 -0.99 -9.14 -16.18
C GLY A 71 -0.66 -9.85 -14.86
N ASP A 72 0.45 -9.51 -14.20
CA ASP A 72 0.79 -10.15 -12.93
C ASP A 72 -0.20 -9.77 -11.84
N THR A 73 -0.71 -10.80 -11.15
CA THR A 73 -1.69 -10.64 -10.07
C THR A 73 -1.06 -10.29 -8.72
N PHE A 74 0.27 -10.33 -8.61
CA PHE A 74 0.98 -10.20 -7.33
C PHE A 74 0.56 -8.97 -6.51
N VAL A 75 0.62 -7.77 -7.10
CA VAL A 75 0.24 -6.53 -6.40
C VAL A 75 -1.26 -6.53 -6.08
N ALA A 76 -2.10 -6.99 -7.02
CA ALA A 76 -3.54 -7.05 -6.81
C ALA A 76 -3.93 -8.00 -5.66
N THR A 77 -3.29 -9.17 -5.57
CA THR A 77 -3.52 -10.13 -4.49
C THR A 77 -3.05 -9.59 -3.14
N ALA A 78 -1.83 -9.04 -3.07
CA ALA A 78 -1.31 -8.47 -1.82
C ALA A 78 -2.14 -7.26 -1.34
N TYR A 79 -2.59 -6.43 -2.29
CA TYR A 79 -3.50 -5.33 -2.01
C TYR A 79 -4.86 -5.81 -1.51
N GLY A 80 -5.47 -6.81 -2.16
CA GLY A 80 -6.72 -7.42 -1.72
C GLY A 80 -6.64 -7.96 -0.29
N LEU A 81 -5.55 -8.66 0.06
CA LEU A 81 -5.32 -9.12 1.42
C LEU A 81 -5.29 -7.97 2.44
N LEU A 82 -4.70 -6.83 2.08
CA LEU A 82 -4.64 -5.65 2.94
C LEU A 82 -6.01 -4.97 3.10
N THR A 83 -6.84 -4.95 2.07
CA THR A 83 -8.07 -4.14 2.05
C THR A 83 -9.35 -4.92 2.34
N GLU A 84 -9.37 -6.23 2.08
CA GLU A 84 -10.59 -7.05 2.16
C GLU A 84 -10.63 -7.94 3.42
N THR A 85 -9.48 -8.21 4.04
CA THR A 85 -9.41 -8.96 5.30
C THR A 85 -9.86 -8.07 6.47
N PRO A 86 -10.77 -8.50 7.35
CA PRO A 86 -11.14 -7.75 8.56
C PRO A 86 -9.95 -7.42 9.46
#